data_AF-A0A355ULC5-F1
#
_entry.id   AF-A0A355ULC5-F1
#
_cell.length_a   1.000
_cell.length_b   1.000
_cell.length_c   1.000
_cell.angle_alpha   90.00
_cell.angle_beta   90.00
_cell.angle_gamma   90.00
#
_symmetry.space_group_name_H-M   'P 1'
#
loop_
_entity.id
_entity.type
_entity.pdbx_description
1 polymer ?
#
loop_
_entity_poly.entity_id
_entity_poly.type
_entity_poly.pdbx_seq_one_letter_code
_entity_poly.pdbx_strand_id
1 'polypeptide(L)'
;IAVAIAGKFIGSAAAAKFVGQSWKDSLTLGTLMNTRGLMEIVVLNIGYDLGVLNAEIFVMLILMALTTTFMTGLSLSGIEKI
;
A
#
# COMPACT_ATOMS: atom_id res chain seq x y z
N ILE A 1 -1.66 6.06 -8.84
CA ILE A 1 -1.18 6.06 -7.43
C ILE A 1 -2.27 6.55 -6.48
N ALA A 2 -2.75 7.80 -6.58
CA ALA A 2 -3.77 8.35 -5.67
C ALA A 2 -5.06 7.50 -5.57
N VAL A 3 -5.62 7.05 -6.69
CA VAL A 3 -6.81 6.16 -6.71
C VAL A 3 -6.56 4.83 -6.01
N ALA A 4 -5.38 4.24 -6.19
CA ALA A 4 -5.03 2.97 -5.56
C ALA A 4 -4.91 3.10 -4.04
N ILE A 5 -4.34 4.21 -3.57
CA ILE A 5 -4.20 4.51 -2.15
C ILE A 5 -5.56 4.80 -1.54
N ALA A 6 -6.36 5.68 -2.15
CA ALA A 6 -7.68 6.02 -1.66
C ALA A 6 -8.61 4.79 -1.62
N GLY A 7 -8.62 3.97 -2.67
CA GLY A 7 -9.44 2.76 -2.73
C GLY A 7 -9.06 1.73 -1.65
N LYS A 8 -7.76 1.45 -1.48
CA LYS A 8 -7.31 0.51 -0.44
C LYS A 8 -7.54 1.06 0.96
N PHE A 9 -7.17 2.31 1.20
CA PHE A 9 -7.29 2.95 2.51
C PHE A 9 -8.75 3.07 2.95
N ILE A 10 -9.62 3.64 2.11
CA ILE A 10 -11.03 3.83 2.44
C ILE A 10 -11.75 2.47 2.51
N GLY A 11 -11.49 1.56 1.58
CA GLY A 11 -12.14 0.25 1.56
C GLY A 11 -11.84 -0.58 2.82
N SER A 12 -10.57 -0.60 3.25
CA SER A 12 -10.17 -1.36 4.45
C SER A 12 -10.51 -0.65 5.75
N ALA A 13 -10.39 0.69 5.82
CA ALA A 13 -10.81 1.46 7.00
C ALA A 13 -12.33 1.38 7.21
N ALA A 14 -13.12 1.45 6.13
CA ALA A 14 -14.57 1.28 6.21
C ALA A 14 -14.94 -0.14 6.66
N ALA A 15 -14.31 -1.17 6.09
CA ALA A 15 -14.53 -2.56 6.49
C ALA A 15 -14.17 -2.79 7.97
N ALA A 16 -13.01 -2.30 8.43
CA ALA A 16 -12.62 -2.37 9.83
C ALA A 16 -13.64 -1.67 10.75
N LYS A 17 -14.19 -0.53 10.30
CA LYS A 17 -15.21 0.18 11.06
C LYS A 17 -16.53 -0.59 11.15
N PHE A 18 -16.94 -1.27 10.07
CA PHE A 18 -18.10 -2.15 10.07
C PHE A 18 -17.95 -3.36 10.99
N VAL A 19 -16.72 -3.81 11.23
CA VAL A 19 -16.39 -4.90 12.18
C VAL A 19 -16.36 -4.40 13.64
N GLY A 20 -16.55 -3.10 13.88
CA GLY A 20 -16.62 -2.52 15.22
C GLY A 20 -15.28 -2.06 15.80
N GLN A 21 -14.22 -1.98 14.98
CA GLN A 21 -12.93 -1.44 15.42
C GLN A 21 -13.02 0.05 15.78
N SER A 22 -12.12 0.49 16.65
CA SER A 22 -12.00 1.91 17.00
C SER A 22 -11.60 2.74 15.78
N TRP A 23 -11.87 4.05 15.80
CA TRP A 23 -11.52 4.92 14.67
C TRP A 23 -10.00 4.95 14.42
N LYS A 24 -9.18 4.94 15.48
CA LYS A 24 -7.72 4.87 15.35
C LYS A 24 -7.30 3.54 14.74
N ASP A 25 -7.82 2.42 15.26
CA ASP A 25 -7.45 1.09 14.76
C ASP A 25 -7.89 0.88 13.31
N SER A 26 -9.07 1.37 12.93
CA SER A 26 -9.56 1.28 11.55
C SER A 26 -8.70 2.07 10.56
N LEU A 27 -8.25 3.27 10.94
CA LEU A 27 -7.36 4.09 10.12
C LEU A 27 -5.96 3.47 10.03
N THR A 28 -5.42 2.97 11.14
CA THR A 28 -4.13 2.27 11.20
C THR A 28 -4.14 1.00 10.33
N LEU A 29 -5.21 0.22 10.38
CA LEU A 29 -5.36 -0.99 9.59
C LEU A 29 -5.46 -0.65 8.09
N GLY A 30 -6.12 0.45 7.75
CA GLY A 30 -6.19 0.93 6.38
C GLY A 30 -4.88 1.47 5.81
N THR A 31 -4.03 2.09 6.64
CA THR A 31 -2.67 2.44 6.25
C THR A 31 -1.82 1.20 6.04
N LEU A 32 -1.84 0.25 6.98
CA LEU A 32 -1.02 -0.97 6.93
C LEU A 32 -1.26 -1.80 5.67
N MET A 33 -2.45 -1.77 5.06
CA MET A 33 -2.75 -2.47 3.80
C MET A 33 -1.89 -2.05 2.60
N ASN A 34 -1.21 -0.91 2.68
CA ASN A 34 -0.28 -0.44 1.65
C ASN A 34 1.17 -0.89 1.89
N THR A 35 1.48 -1.63 2.96
CA THR A 35 2.80 -2.21 3.23
C THR A 35 3.11 -3.38 2.28
N ARG A 36 3.48 -3.04 1.05
CA ARG A 36 3.94 -3.98 0.03
C ARG A 36 5.31 -3.58 -0.46
N GLY A 37 6.33 -3.85 0.35
CA GLY A 37 7.73 -3.60 -0.02
C GLY A 37 8.38 -4.86 -0.59
N LEU A 38 8.79 -5.74 0.31
CA LEU A 38 9.64 -6.89 -0.01
C LEU A 38 8.95 -7.89 -0.96
N MET A 39 7.69 -8.26 -0.66
CA MET A 39 6.95 -9.26 -1.45
C MET A 39 6.69 -8.80 -2.89
N GLU A 40 6.36 -7.51 -3.07
CA GLU A 40 6.08 -6.95 -4.39
C GLU A 40 7.34 -6.88 -5.24
N ILE A 41 8.46 -6.41 -4.67
CA ILE A 41 9.75 -6.34 -5.37
C ILE A 41 10.23 -7.74 -5.79
N VAL A 42 10.05 -8.77 -4.95
CA VAL A 42 10.43 -10.16 -5.30
C VAL A 42 9.61 -10.67 -6.49
N VAL A 43 8.29 -10.49 -6.47
CA VAL A 43 7.41 -10.92 -7.57
C VAL A 43 7.72 -10.17 -8.86
N LEU A 44 8.03 -8.87 -8.77
CA LEU A 44 8.41 -8.07 -9.94
C LEU A 44 9.73 -8.54 -10.55
N ASN A 45 10.73 -8.88 -9.74
CA ASN A 45 11.99 -9.44 -10.25
C ASN A 45 11.75 -10.78 -10.96
N ILE A 46 10.97 -11.68 -10.34
CA ILE A 46 10.62 -12.96 -10.96
C ILE A 46 9.87 -12.75 -12.30
N GLY A 47 8.89 -11.83 -12.34
CA GLY A 47 8.13 -11.52 -13.55
C GLY A 47 8.97 -10.87 -14.66
N TYR A 48 9.99 -10.10 -14.29
CA TYR A 48 10.97 -9.53 -15.22
C TYR A 48 11.91 -10.61 -15.77
N ASP A 49 12.43 -11.48 -14.92
CA ASP A 49 13.31 -12.59 -15.30
C ASP A 49 12.61 -13.61 -16.21
N LEU A 50 11.30 -13.81 -16.02
CA LEU A 50 10.45 -14.63 -16.88
C LEU A 50 10.11 -13.95 -18.23
N GLY A 51 10.53 -12.71 -18.45
CA GLY A 51 10.25 -11.95 -19.67
C GLY A 51 8.78 -11.50 -19.81
N VAL A 52 7.98 -11.63 -18.74
CA VAL A 52 6.56 -11.20 -18.72
C VAL A 52 6.46 -9.68 -18.58
N LEU A 53 7.44 -9.06 -17.91
CA LEU A 53 7.49 -7.62 -17.67
C LEU A 53 8.62 -6.99 -18.48
N ASN A 54 8.29 -5.96 -19.26
CA ASN A 54 9.30 -5.07 -19.84
C ASN A 54 9.87 -4.11 -18.78
N ALA A 55 11.09 -3.64 -19.00
CA ALA A 55 11.81 -2.75 -18.06
C ALA A 55 10.99 -1.50 -17.69
N GLU A 56 10.23 -0.96 -18.63
CA GLU A 56 9.38 0.22 -18.42
C GLU A 56 8.25 -0.05 -17.40
N ILE A 57 7.57 -1.20 -17.53
CA ILE A 57 6.50 -1.61 -16.61
C ILE A 57 7.08 -1.96 -15.24
N PHE A 58 8.23 -2.64 -15.22
CA PHE A 58 8.94 -2.97 -13.98
C PHE A 58 9.27 -1.72 -13.16
N VAL A 59 9.83 -0.68 -13.80
CA VAL A 59 10.15 0.59 -13.14
C VAL A 59 8.89 1.32 -12.67
N MET A 60 7.81 1.34 -13.48
CA MET A 60 6.54 1.94 -13.06
C MET A 60 5.96 1.26 -11.82
N LEU A 61 6.03 -0.07 -11.73
CA LEU A 61 5.51 -0.83 -10.58
C LEU A 61 6.39 -0.65 -9.33
N ILE A 62 7.71 -0.59 -9.48
CA ILE A 62 8.61 -0.23 -8.38
C ILE A 62 8.32 1.16 -7.84
N LEU A 63 8.17 2.16 -8.73
CA LEU A 63 7.85 3.53 -8.33
C LEU A 63 6.53 3.60 -7.57
N MET A 64 5.53 2.85 -8.02
CA MET A 64 4.25 2.74 -7.32
C MET A 64 4.44 2.16 -5.91
N ALA A 65 5.12 1.03 -5.77
CA ALA A 65 5.35 0.34 -4.48
C ALA A 65 6.13 1.21 -3.48
N LEU A 66 7.19 1.89 -3.94
CA LEU A 66 7.99 2.79 -3.10
C LEU A 66 7.16 4.01 -2.64
N THR A 67 6.44 4.63 -3.57
CA THR A 67 5.63 5.82 -3.27
C THR A 67 4.52 5.49 -2.27
N THR A 68 3.79 4.38 -2.47
CA THR A 68 2.70 3.98 -1.55
C THR A 68 3.23 3.58 -0.17
N THR A 69 4.41 2.95 -0.11
CA THR A 69 5.05 2.58 1.16
C THR A 69 5.47 3.83 1.94
N PHE A 70 6.06 4.82 1.27
CA PHE A 70 6.44 6.08 1.90
C PHE A 70 5.23 6.85 2.45
N MET A 71 4.13 6.88 1.68
CA MET A 71 2.86 7.48 2.12
C MET A 71 2.24 6.74 3.32
N THR A 72 2.43 5.43 3.41
CA THR A 72 1.97 4.64 4.57
C THR A 72 2.68 5.06 5.84
N GLY A 73 4.01 5.20 5.80
CA GLY A 73 4.81 5.65 6.96
C GLY A 73 4.42 7.06 7.42
N LEU A 74 4.24 7.99 6.47
CA LEU A 74 3.75 9.35 6.77
C LEU A 74 2.36 9.34 7.42
N SER A 75 1.43 8.58 6.85
CA SER A 75 0.05 8.55 7.34
C SER A 75 -0.08 7.83 8.68
N LEU A 76 0.75 6.82 8.97
CA LEU A 76 0.79 6.16 10.27
C LEU A 76 1.32 7.11 11.37
N SER A 77 2.42 7.82 11.07
CA SER A 77 2.99 8.83 11.98
C SER A 77 2.03 9.99 12.26
N GLY A 78 1.20 10.37 11.28
CA GLY A 78 0.15 11.36 11.46
C GLY A 78 -0.99 10.88 12.36
N ILE A 79 -1.38 9.60 12.28
CA ILE A 79 -2.45 9.00 13.10
C ILE A 79 -2.00 8.82 14.56
N GLU A 80 -0.74 8.44 14.81
CA GLU A 80 -0.19 8.32 16.17
C GLU A 80 -0.09 9.67 16.91
N LYS A 81 -0.04 10.79 16.18
CA LYS A 81 0.03 12.14 16.75
C LYS A 81 -1.31 12.71 17.20
N ILE A 82 -2.41 12.04 16.83
CA ILE A 82 -3.80 12.30 17.25
C ILE A 82 -4.13 11.31 18.36
#